data_AF-A0A7V9CRS1-F1
#
_entry.id   AF-A0A7V9CRS1-F1
#
_cell.length_a   1.000
_cell.length_b   1.000
_cell.length_c   1.000
_cell.angle_alpha   90.00
_cell.angle_beta   90.00
_cell.angle_gamma   90.00
#
_symmetry.space_group_name_H-M   'P 1'
#
loop_
_entity.id
_entity.type
_entity.pdbx_description
1 polymer ?
#
loop_
_entity_poly.entity_id
_entity_poly.type
_entity_poly.pdbx_seq_one_letter_code
_entity_poly.pdbx_strand_id
1 'polypeptide(L)'
;MAFPRFRRQPPVPVEGTAEQPPLAAEQPPVAVPEEPPVAAPQPPPATERRAPQPGALRRERKALIRAREERIRDLGGLMLEMYRRDRFREELLREQCAEVVSMEVRLQELDSMLVSVRRQVQATRCQCGAPLLWGSHFCPNCGRPAGEAVVTCSNCGQALPADSRFCGNCGAAAPAPQEPEPSSASGSESPAEPAPAAEEGAQAPEAPPPAEVSGALPANGESAQARADSWER
;
A
#
# COMPACT_ATOMS: atom_id res chain seq x y z
N MET A 1 -17.91 -34.99 40.96
CA MET A 1 -16.49 -34.60 40.78
C MET A 1 -16.34 -33.19 41.34
N ALA A 2 -15.69 -33.05 42.49
CA ALA A 2 -15.50 -31.76 43.16
C ALA A 2 -14.23 -31.09 42.59
N PHE A 3 -14.38 -29.93 41.95
CA PHE A 3 -13.25 -29.12 41.55
C PHE A 3 -12.54 -28.57 42.79
N PRO A 4 -11.20 -28.69 42.91
CA PRO A 4 -10.49 -28.05 44.00
C PRO A 4 -10.60 -26.53 43.86
N ARG A 5 -11.13 -25.89 44.90
CA ARG A 5 -11.19 -24.43 45.02
C ARG A 5 -9.77 -23.88 45.13
N PHE A 6 -9.23 -23.37 44.02
CA PHE A 6 -8.01 -22.58 44.04
C PHE A 6 -8.26 -21.27 44.81
N ARG A 7 -7.59 -21.12 45.95
CA ARG A 7 -7.41 -19.81 46.59
C ARG A 7 -6.59 -18.97 45.63
N ARG A 8 -7.17 -17.92 45.04
CA ARG A 8 -6.41 -16.85 44.40
C ARG A 8 -5.51 -16.23 45.46
N GLN A 9 -4.20 -16.40 45.29
CA GLN A 9 -3.22 -15.71 46.12
C GLN A 9 -3.27 -14.22 45.72
N PRO A 10 -3.47 -13.29 46.67
CA PRO A 10 -3.46 -11.86 46.33
C PRO A 10 -2.04 -11.43 45.93
N PRO A 11 -1.89 -10.42 45.06
CA PRO A 11 -0.58 -9.92 44.66
C PRO A 11 0.17 -9.39 45.89
N VAL A 12 1.39 -9.86 46.08
CA VAL A 12 2.32 -9.33 47.08
C VAL A 12 2.76 -7.92 46.67
N PRO A 13 2.70 -6.93 47.56
CA PRO A 13 3.23 -5.59 47.28
C PRO A 13 4.75 -5.62 47.29
N VAL A 14 5.36 -5.18 46.19
CA VAL A 14 6.81 -4.92 46.11
C VAL A 14 7.06 -3.51 46.64
N GLU A 15 7.40 -3.42 47.92
CA GLU A 15 7.99 -2.23 48.52
C GLU A 15 9.50 -2.26 48.24
N GLY A 16 10.00 -1.21 47.58
CA GLY A 16 11.42 -1.03 47.31
C GLY A 16 12.17 -0.50 48.52
N THR A 17 13.46 -0.83 48.61
CA THR A 17 14.60 0.04 48.97
C THR A 17 15.85 -0.80 49.20
N ALA A 18 16.92 -0.48 48.45
CA ALA A 18 18.33 -0.75 48.74
C ALA A 18 19.13 -0.06 47.61
N GLU A 19 19.33 1.25 47.65
CA GLU A 19 20.51 1.88 48.28
C GLU A 19 21.83 1.29 47.76
N GLN A 20 22.34 1.91 46.69
CA GLN A 20 23.71 1.72 46.20
C GLN A 20 24.67 2.55 47.06
N PRO A 21 25.72 1.95 47.67
CA PRO A 21 26.80 2.72 48.26
C PRO A 21 27.80 3.20 47.17
N PRO A 22 28.37 4.42 47.29
CA PRO A 22 29.38 4.94 46.37
C PRO A 22 30.81 4.65 46.86
N LEU A 23 31.80 5.01 46.03
CA LEU A 23 33.28 5.05 46.20
C LEU A 23 34.00 3.94 45.41
N ALA A 24 35.05 4.20 44.61
CA ALA A 24 36.00 5.30 44.66
C ALA A 24 36.71 5.56 43.31
N ALA A 25 37.06 6.84 43.13
CA ALA A 25 38.32 7.38 42.65
C ALA A 25 38.88 6.96 41.27
N GLU A 26 38.81 7.95 40.38
CA GLU A 26 39.65 8.18 39.21
C GLU A 26 41.14 7.91 39.46
N GLN A 27 41.78 7.26 38.47
CA GLN A 27 43.22 7.34 38.26
C GLN A 27 43.50 8.34 37.13
N PRO A 28 44.51 9.23 37.24
CA PRO A 28 44.89 10.13 36.17
C PRO A 28 45.60 9.40 35.02
N PRO A 29 45.46 9.86 33.77
CA PRO A 29 46.04 9.18 32.61
C PRO A 29 47.54 9.38 32.50
N VAL A 30 48.26 8.29 32.24
CA VAL A 30 49.68 8.31 31.83
C VAL A 30 49.74 8.75 30.37
N ALA A 31 50.48 9.82 30.09
CA ALA A 31 50.70 10.35 28.75
C ALA A 31 51.52 9.37 27.88
N VAL A 32 50.92 8.93 26.77
CA VAL A 32 51.60 8.19 25.70
C VAL A 32 51.95 9.20 24.59
N PRO A 33 53.18 9.21 24.05
CA PRO A 33 53.59 10.16 23.02
C PRO A 33 52.81 9.97 21.70
N GLU A 34 52.39 11.09 21.11
CA GLU A 34 51.63 11.18 19.86
C GLU A 34 52.42 10.63 18.66
N GLU A 35 51.90 9.55 18.06
CA GLU A 35 52.25 9.12 16.71
C GLU A 35 51.40 9.88 15.68
N PRO A 36 51.95 10.25 14.51
CA PRO A 36 51.24 11.04 13.50
C PRO A 36 50.04 10.27 12.92
N PRO A 37 48.95 10.97 12.53
CA PRO A 37 47.71 10.32 12.13
C PRO A 37 47.89 9.58 10.80
N VAL A 38 47.95 8.25 10.88
CA VAL A 38 47.77 7.39 9.71
C VAL A 38 46.30 7.50 9.31
N ALA A 39 46.07 7.99 8.08
CA ALA A 39 44.74 8.18 7.52
C ALA A 39 43.90 6.90 7.65
N ALA A 40 42.76 7.03 8.33
CA ALA A 40 41.81 5.93 8.49
C ALA A 40 41.41 5.36 7.12
N PRO A 41 41.32 4.03 6.96
CA PRO A 41 40.81 3.44 5.74
C PRO A 41 39.36 3.90 5.53
N GLN A 42 39.11 4.52 4.39
CA GLN A 42 37.77 4.91 3.95
C GLN A 42 36.84 3.67 4.00
N PRO A 43 35.63 3.78 4.58
CA PRO A 43 34.69 2.67 4.57
C PRO A 43 34.38 2.28 3.12
N PRO A 44 34.28 0.97 2.80
CA PRO A 44 33.96 0.53 1.45
C PRO A 44 32.63 1.16 1.00
N PRO A 45 32.48 1.48 -0.30
CA PRO A 45 31.26 2.08 -0.80
C PRO A 45 30.09 1.16 -0.44
N ALA A 46 29.07 1.74 0.20
CA ALA A 46 27.85 1.04 0.56
C ALA A 46 27.28 0.43 -0.71
N THR A 47 27.43 -0.89 -0.86
CA THR A 47 26.75 -1.63 -1.93
C THR A 47 25.27 -1.40 -1.68
N GLU A 48 24.63 -0.67 -2.59
CA GLU A 48 23.19 -0.44 -2.56
C GLU A 48 22.53 -1.80 -2.40
N ARG A 49 22.02 -2.07 -1.20
CA ARG A 49 21.41 -3.36 -0.87
C ARG A 49 20.24 -3.51 -1.82
N ARG A 50 20.45 -4.31 -2.87
CA ARG A 50 19.46 -4.56 -3.91
C ARG A 50 18.15 -4.90 -3.22
N ALA A 51 17.11 -4.14 -3.54
CA ALA A 51 15.80 -4.34 -2.97
C ALA A 51 15.43 -5.83 -3.09
N PRO A 52 14.95 -6.46 -2.00
CA PRO A 52 14.69 -7.89 -1.98
C PRO A 52 13.68 -8.26 -3.07
N GLN A 53 14.01 -9.30 -3.84
CA GLN A 53 13.16 -9.78 -4.93
C GLN A 53 11.77 -10.17 -4.37
N PRO A 54 10.66 -9.89 -5.06
CA PRO A 54 9.31 -10.17 -4.55
C PRO A 54 9.06 -11.65 -4.26
N GLY A 55 9.77 -12.56 -4.93
CA GLY A 55 9.74 -13.99 -4.62
C GLY A 55 10.41 -14.35 -3.27
N ALA A 56 11.46 -13.62 -2.88
CA ALA A 56 12.11 -13.79 -1.58
C ALA A 56 11.19 -13.33 -0.44
N LEU A 57 10.56 -12.16 -0.59
CA LEU A 57 9.58 -11.64 0.37
C LEU A 57 8.41 -12.61 0.60
N ARG A 58 7.88 -13.23 -0.47
CA ARG A 58 6.82 -14.24 -0.36
C ARG A 58 7.26 -15.50 0.39
N ARG A 59 8.52 -15.94 0.22
CA ARG A 59 9.06 -17.11 0.93
C ARG A 59 9.29 -16.80 2.39
N GLU A 60 9.90 -15.65 2.69
CA GLU A 60 10.12 -15.16 4.05
C GLU A 60 8.79 -15.05 4.81
N ARG A 61 7.77 -14.44 4.20
CA ARG A 61 6.42 -14.36 4.78
C ARG A 61 5.86 -15.74 5.15
N LYS A 62 5.93 -16.71 4.24
CA LYS A 62 5.43 -18.08 4.51
C LYS A 62 6.20 -18.77 5.63
N ALA A 63 7.51 -18.55 5.71
CA ALA A 63 8.35 -19.08 6.78
C ALA A 63 7.96 -18.46 8.14
N LEU A 64 7.79 -17.14 8.18
CA LEU A 64 7.39 -16.43 9.40
C LEU A 64 5.99 -16.80 9.90
N ILE A 65 5.03 -17.06 9.01
CA ILE A 65 3.69 -17.54 9.39
C ILE A 65 3.80 -18.88 10.13
N ARG A 66 4.55 -19.84 9.56
CA ARG A 66 4.74 -21.16 10.19
C ARG A 66 5.47 -21.05 11.52
N ALA A 67 6.52 -20.24 11.58
CA ALA A 67 7.28 -20.01 12.79
C ALA A 67 6.41 -19.34 13.87
N ARG A 68 5.53 -18.39 13.51
CA ARG A 68 4.58 -17.76 14.45
C ARG A 68 3.59 -18.79 15.00
N GLU A 69 3.02 -19.64 14.14
CA GLU A 69 2.09 -20.70 14.57
C GLU A 69 2.75 -21.71 15.51
N GLU A 70 3.99 -22.08 15.23
CA GLU A 70 4.80 -22.93 16.12
C GLU A 70 5.02 -22.25 17.47
N ARG A 71 5.42 -20.98 17.45
CA ARG A 71 5.68 -20.22 18.66
C ARG A 71 4.45 -20.05 19.55
N ILE A 72 3.27 -19.85 18.95
CA ILE A 72 1.99 -19.79 19.65
C ILE A 72 1.64 -21.14 20.28
N ARG A 73 1.89 -22.25 19.57
CA ARG A 73 1.70 -23.60 20.13
C ARG A 73 2.62 -23.84 21.33
N ASP A 74 3.88 -23.45 21.22
CA ASP A 74 4.87 -23.58 22.30
C ASP A 74 4.50 -22.72 23.51
N LEU A 75 3.99 -21.50 23.29
CA LEU A 75 3.49 -20.62 24.34
C LEU A 75 2.33 -21.27 25.10
N GLY A 76 1.40 -21.90 24.40
CA GLY A 76 0.30 -22.65 25.02
C GLY A 76 0.80 -23.83 25.85
N GLY A 77 1.77 -24.59 25.33
CA GLY A 77 2.43 -25.68 26.05
C GLY A 77 3.16 -25.19 27.31
N LEU A 78 3.88 -24.08 27.20
CA LEU A 78 4.57 -23.44 28.34
C LEU A 78 3.57 -23.03 29.42
N MET A 79 2.47 -22.36 29.04
CA MET A 79 1.42 -21.94 29.97
C MET A 79 0.80 -23.14 30.69
N LEU A 80 0.48 -24.21 29.95
CA LEU A 80 -0.07 -25.44 30.53
C LEU A 80 0.91 -26.08 31.51
N GLU A 81 2.20 -26.16 31.19
CA GLU A 81 3.22 -26.70 32.08
C GLU A 81 3.42 -25.85 33.34
N MET A 82 3.35 -24.52 33.21
CA MET A 82 3.41 -23.60 34.36
C MET A 82 2.20 -23.77 35.28
N TYR A 83 1.00 -23.95 34.72
CA TYR A 83 -0.22 -24.23 35.47
C TYR A 83 -0.15 -25.57 36.19
N ARG A 84 0.25 -26.65 35.49
CA ARG A 84 0.35 -28.00 36.08
C ARG A 84 1.32 -28.08 37.26
N ARG A 85 2.33 -27.21 37.30
CA ARG A 85 3.37 -27.18 38.34
C ARG A 85 3.12 -26.11 39.40
N ASP A 86 2.05 -25.31 39.30
CA ASP A 86 1.76 -24.16 40.17
C ASP A 86 2.93 -23.18 40.31
N ARG A 87 3.71 -23.00 39.24
CA ARG A 87 4.87 -22.10 39.20
C ARG A 87 4.72 -21.11 38.05
N PHE A 88 4.12 -19.96 38.37
CA PHE A 88 3.92 -18.90 37.40
C PHE A 88 5.10 -17.94 37.36
N ARG A 89 5.80 -17.88 36.22
CA ARG A 89 6.86 -16.93 35.91
C ARG A 89 6.35 -15.95 34.87
N GLU A 90 5.81 -14.83 35.34
CA GLU A 90 5.20 -13.82 34.48
C GLU A 90 6.19 -13.21 33.49
N GLU A 91 7.41 -12.92 33.93
CA GLU A 91 8.45 -12.33 33.08
C GLU A 91 8.71 -13.19 31.83
N LEU A 92 8.95 -14.49 32.05
CA LEU A 92 9.16 -15.45 30.97
C LEU A 92 7.98 -15.47 30.00
N LEU A 93 6.74 -15.46 30.52
CA LEU A 93 5.55 -15.44 29.67
C LEU A 93 5.50 -14.16 28.83
N ARG A 94 5.83 -13.01 29.43
CA ARG A 94 5.83 -11.71 28.74
C ARG A 94 6.88 -11.66 27.64
N GLU A 95 8.10 -12.13 27.91
CA GLU A 95 9.17 -12.28 26.91
C GLU A 95 8.70 -13.14 25.74
N GLN A 96 8.11 -14.31 26.03
CA GLN A 96 7.63 -15.20 24.98
C GLN A 96 6.46 -14.61 24.16
N CYS A 97 5.56 -13.85 24.80
CA CYS A 97 4.52 -13.10 24.09
C CYS A 97 5.11 -12.00 23.22
N ALA A 98 6.12 -11.26 23.71
CA ALA A 98 6.78 -10.19 22.98
C ALA A 98 7.45 -10.73 21.70
N GLU A 99 8.05 -11.92 21.74
CA GLU A 99 8.57 -12.57 20.55
C GLU A 99 7.48 -12.82 19.49
N VAL A 100 6.33 -13.38 19.88
CA VAL A 100 5.21 -13.62 18.95
C VAL A 100 4.75 -12.30 18.32
N VAL A 101 4.61 -11.23 19.12
CA VAL A 101 4.25 -9.89 18.63
C VAL A 101 5.30 -9.35 17.66
N SER A 102 6.59 -9.54 17.93
CA SER A 102 7.65 -9.12 17.01
C SER A 102 7.57 -9.81 15.64
N MET A 103 7.17 -11.09 15.62
CA MET A 103 6.94 -11.84 14.39
C MET A 103 5.73 -11.30 13.62
N GLU A 104 4.67 -10.90 14.32
CA GLU A 104 3.49 -10.26 13.72
C GLU A 104 3.82 -8.91 13.09
N VAL A 105 4.60 -8.07 13.78
CA VAL A 105 5.08 -6.79 13.24
C VAL A 105 5.88 -7.04 11.96
N ARG A 106 6.82 -7.99 11.97
CA ARG A 106 7.60 -8.34 10.78
C ARG A 106 6.72 -8.87 9.63
N LEU A 107 5.68 -9.64 9.93
CA LEU A 107 4.73 -10.09 8.92
C LEU A 107 3.97 -8.93 8.28
N GLN A 108 3.54 -7.94 9.08
CA GLN A 108 2.88 -6.73 8.58
C GLN A 108 3.81 -5.90 7.69
N GLU A 109 5.09 -5.76 8.06
CA GLU A 109 6.10 -5.12 7.21
C GLU A 109 6.22 -5.82 5.85
N LEU A 110 6.34 -7.15 5.83
CA LEU A 110 6.41 -7.94 4.60
C LEU A 110 5.13 -7.80 3.75
N ASP A 111 3.97 -7.77 4.38
CA ASP A 111 2.70 -7.55 3.68
C ASP A 111 2.63 -6.16 3.07
N SER A 112 3.08 -5.13 3.78
CA SER A 112 3.15 -3.76 3.25
C SER A 112 4.08 -3.67 2.02
N MET A 113 5.24 -4.33 2.07
CA MET A 113 6.19 -4.39 0.95
C MET A 113 5.62 -5.16 -0.26
N LEU A 114 4.87 -6.24 -0.03
CA LEU A 114 4.23 -6.99 -1.11
C LEU A 114 3.09 -6.21 -1.75
N VAL A 115 2.33 -5.45 -0.96
CA VAL A 115 1.26 -4.57 -1.46
C VAL A 115 1.85 -3.43 -2.30
N SER A 116 2.96 -2.81 -1.88
CA SER A 116 3.60 -1.74 -2.64
C SER A 116 4.11 -2.23 -4.01
N VAL A 117 4.77 -3.39 -4.05
CA VAL A 117 5.20 -4.02 -5.31
C VAL A 117 4.02 -4.35 -6.21
N ARG A 118 2.92 -4.88 -5.65
CA ARG A 118 1.70 -5.17 -6.42
C ARG A 118 1.09 -3.90 -7.02
N ARG A 119 1.02 -2.81 -6.25
CA ARG A 119 0.52 -1.52 -6.73
C ARG A 119 1.39 -0.94 -7.84
N GLN A 120 2.72 -1.05 -7.75
CA GLN A 120 3.62 -0.65 -8.82
C GLN A 120 3.36 -1.42 -10.12
N VAL A 121 3.19 -2.74 -10.05
CA VAL A 121 2.85 -3.56 -11.23
C VAL A 121 1.48 -3.17 -11.79
N GLN A 122 0.50 -2.88 -10.93
CA GLN A 122 -0.82 -2.44 -11.37
C GLN A 122 -0.80 -1.05 -12.01
N ALA A 123 0.04 -0.12 -11.53
CA ALA A 123 0.21 1.20 -12.15
C ALA A 123 0.75 1.10 -13.59
N THR A 124 1.48 0.03 -13.91
CA THR A 124 1.95 -0.27 -15.28
C THR A 124 0.96 -1.06 -16.13
N ARG A 125 -0.29 -1.25 -15.66
CA ARG A 125 -1.34 -1.99 -16.40
C ARG A 125 -2.63 -1.20 -16.45
N CYS A 126 -3.28 -1.24 -17.61
CA CYS A 126 -4.62 -0.69 -17.76
C CYS A 126 -5.64 -1.62 -17.07
N GLN A 127 -6.81 -1.09 -16.73
CA GLN A 127 -7.93 -1.86 -16.19
C GLN A 127 -8.45 -2.93 -17.15
N CYS A 128 -8.18 -2.80 -18.46
CA CYS A 128 -8.46 -3.84 -19.45
C CYS A 128 -7.43 -4.99 -19.45
N GLY A 129 -6.38 -4.92 -18.60
CA GLY A 129 -5.33 -5.94 -18.48
C GLY A 129 -4.09 -5.73 -19.36
N ALA A 130 -4.15 -4.81 -20.32
CA ALA A 130 -3.02 -4.49 -21.20
C ALA A 130 -1.87 -3.78 -20.46
N PRO A 131 -0.60 -4.07 -20.78
CA PRO A 131 0.53 -3.31 -20.24
C PRO A 131 0.48 -1.87 -20.77
N LEU A 132 0.64 -0.90 -19.87
CA LEU A 132 0.80 0.51 -20.21
C LEU A 132 2.28 0.81 -20.41
N LEU A 133 2.59 1.59 -21.44
CA LEU A 133 3.94 2.10 -21.63
C LEU A 133 4.18 3.24 -20.63
N TRP A 134 5.42 3.35 -20.15
CA TRP A 134 5.80 4.46 -19.28
C TRP A 134 5.60 5.78 -20.02
N GLY A 135 4.84 6.70 -19.42
CA GLY A 135 4.48 7.98 -20.03
C GLY A 135 3.34 7.92 -21.07
N SER A 136 2.67 6.77 -21.27
CA SER A 136 1.49 6.73 -22.14
C SER A 136 0.27 7.34 -21.42
N HIS A 137 -0.35 8.35 -22.02
CA HIS A 137 -1.62 8.92 -21.52
C HIS A 137 -2.85 8.09 -21.88
N PHE A 138 -2.73 7.16 -22.83
CA PHE A 138 -3.83 6.27 -23.27
C PHE A 138 -3.34 4.83 -23.41
N CYS A 139 -4.24 3.89 -23.14
CA CYS A 139 -3.99 2.47 -23.34
C CYS A 139 -3.98 2.14 -24.84
N PRO A 140 -2.93 1.48 -25.37
CA PRO A 140 -2.85 1.12 -26.78
C PRO A 140 -3.88 0.08 -27.21
N ASN A 141 -4.44 -0.70 -26.27
CA ASN A 141 -5.40 -1.76 -26.58
C ASN A 141 -6.87 -1.29 -26.49
N CYS A 142 -7.22 -0.51 -25.46
CA CYS A 142 -8.62 -0.15 -25.22
C CYS A 142 -8.92 1.36 -25.36
N GLY A 143 -7.92 2.19 -25.69
CA GLY A 143 -8.07 3.63 -25.88
C GLY A 143 -8.42 4.43 -24.62
N ARG A 144 -8.61 3.77 -23.47
CA ARG A 144 -8.91 4.44 -22.20
C ARG A 144 -7.71 5.27 -21.73
N PRO A 145 -7.95 6.44 -21.11
CA PRO A 145 -6.87 7.21 -20.52
C PRO A 145 -6.17 6.42 -19.41
N ALA A 146 -4.85 6.44 -19.45
CA ALA A 146 -3.95 5.81 -18.51
C ALA A 146 -3.40 6.91 -17.58
N GLY A 147 -4.08 7.10 -16.45
CA GLY A 147 -3.81 8.23 -15.54
C GLY A 147 -4.79 9.38 -15.76
N GLU A 148 -4.38 10.58 -15.37
CA GLU A 148 -5.24 11.76 -15.38
C GLU A 148 -5.25 12.39 -16.79
N ALA A 149 -6.38 12.27 -17.49
CA ALA A 149 -6.63 13.03 -18.70
C ALA A 149 -6.99 14.46 -18.31
N VAL A 150 -6.18 15.44 -18.72
CA VAL A 150 -6.26 16.80 -18.19
C VAL A 150 -7.35 17.62 -18.88
N VAL A 151 -7.69 17.31 -20.14
CA VAL A 151 -8.65 18.12 -20.92
C VAL A 151 -9.51 17.24 -21.83
N THR A 152 -10.78 17.58 -22.00
CA THR A 152 -11.67 16.98 -23.02
C THR A 152 -11.79 17.92 -24.22
N CYS A 153 -11.82 17.36 -25.43
CA CYS A 153 -12.00 18.15 -26.64
C CYS A 153 -13.40 18.79 -26.65
N SER A 154 -13.47 20.11 -26.80
CA SER A 154 -14.73 20.86 -26.88
C SER A 154 -15.58 20.51 -28.13
N ASN A 155 -14.95 20.02 -29.20
CA ASN A 155 -15.64 19.69 -30.44
C ASN A 155 -16.17 18.25 -30.47
N CYS A 156 -15.34 17.26 -30.11
CA CYS A 156 -15.72 15.83 -30.22
C CYS A 156 -15.80 15.07 -28.90
N GLY A 157 -15.55 15.71 -27.76
CA GLY A 157 -15.61 15.10 -26.43
C GLY A 157 -14.46 14.14 -26.09
N GLN A 158 -13.53 13.90 -27.02
CA GLN A 158 -12.41 12.98 -26.81
C GLN A 158 -11.46 13.51 -25.71
N ALA A 159 -11.05 12.63 -24.80
CA ALA A 159 -10.02 12.95 -23.81
C ALA A 159 -8.68 13.24 -24.50
N LEU A 160 -8.02 14.31 -24.09
CA LEU A 160 -6.77 14.83 -24.62
C LEU A 160 -5.71 14.93 -23.51
N PRO A 161 -4.42 14.71 -23.83
CA PRO A 161 -3.34 14.96 -22.90
C PRO A 161 -3.11 16.48 -22.76
N ALA A 162 -2.60 16.91 -21.61
CA ALA A 162 -2.39 18.34 -21.29
C ALA A 162 -1.57 19.09 -22.34
N ASP A 163 -0.60 18.41 -22.95
CA ASP A 163 0.36 19.04 -23.86
C ASP A 163 -0.07 19.01 -25.34
N SER A 164 -1.26 18.47 -25.64
CA SER A 164 -1.75 18.44 -27.04
C SER A 164 -2.18 19.82 -27.49
N ARG A 165 -1.73 20.24 -28.69
CA ARG A 165 -2.19 21.47 -29.36
C ARG A 165 -3.42 21.25 -30.25
N PHE A 166 -3.66 20.01 -30.66
CA PHE A 166 -4.74 19.62 -31.55
C PHE A 166 -5.35 18.29 -31.12
N CYS A 167 -6.63 18.10 -31.39
CA CYS A 167 -7.32 16.85 -31.17
C CYS A 167 -6.92 15.82 -32.23
N GLY A 168 -6.33 14.70 -31.83
CA GLY A 168 -5.97 13.60 -32.74
C GLY A 168 -7.17 12.92 -33.41
N ASN A 169 -8.40 13.13 -32.93
CA ASN A 169 -9.61 12.53 -33.50
C ASN A 169 -10.36 13.47 -34.49
N CYS A 170 -10.50 14.76 -34.15
CA CYS A 170 -11.28 15.70 -34.97
C CYS A 170 -10.47 16.86 -35.56
N GLY A 171 -9.17 16.98 -35.25
CA GLY A 171 -8.30 18.06 -35.74
C GLY A 171 -8.53 19.44 -35.10
N ALA A 172 -9.57 19.60 -34.28
CA ALA A 172 -9.84 20.87 -33.59
C ALA A 172 -8.68 21.26 -32.66
N ALA A 173 -8.40 22.56 -32.55
CA ALA A 173 -7.41 23.06 -31.60
C ALA A 173 -7.77 22.64 -30.18
N ALA A 174 -6.78 22.16 -29.43
CA ALA A 174 -6.97 21.79 -28.04
C ALA A 174 -7.27 23.05 -27.20
N PRO A 175 -8.14 22.95 -26.18
CA PRO A 175 -8.31 24.05 -25.23
C PRO A 175 -6.96 24.31 -24.55
N ALA A 176 -6.53 25.56 -24.49
CA ALA A 176 -5.28 25.92 -23.81
C ALA A 176 -5.31 25.41 -22.36
N PRO A 177 -4.22 24.82 -21.84
CA PRO A 177 -4.11 24.45 -20.43
C PRO A 177 -4.35 25.70 -19.58
N GLN A 178 -5.46 25.72 -18.84
CA GLN A 178 -5.68 26.76 -17.84
C GLN A 178 -4.82 26.40 -16.65
N GLU A 179 -3.73 27.13 -16.46
CA GLU A 179 -3.08 27.23 -15.15
C GLU A 179 -4.17 27.66 -14.15
N PRO A 180 -4.31 26.99 -12.99
CA PRO A 180 -5.30 27.38 -11.98
C PRO A 180 -4.87 28.70 -11.33
N GLU A 181 -5.18 29.81 -12.00
CA GLU A 181 -5.01 31.18 -11.53
C GLU A 181 -6.13 31.52 -10.52
N PRO A 182 -5.81 32.05 -9.33
CA PRO A 182 -6.82 32.50 -8.37
C PRO A 182 -7.47 33.80 -8.85
N SER A 183 -8.78 33.71 -9.07
CA SER A 183 -9.81 34.77 -9.04
C SER A 183 -9.32 36.20 -8.77
N SER A 184 -9.42 37.06 -9.78
CA SER A 184 -9.75 38.47 -9.53
C SER A 184 -10.63 39.04 -10.64
N ALA A 185 -11.62 39.79 -10.17
CA ALA A 185 -12.77 40.29 -10.91
C ALA A 185 -12.50 41.61 -11.64
N SER A 186 -13.15 41.78 -12.79
CA SER A 186 -13.71 43.02 -13.38
C SER A 186 -13.97 42.69 -14.86
N GLY A 187 -15.13 42.86 -15.47
CA GLY A 187 -16.14 43.90 -15.32
C GLY A 187 -16.25 44.64 -16.65
N SER A 188 -17.38 44.42 -17.35
CA SER A 188 -17.96 45.13 -18.52
C SER A 188 -17.14 45.11 -19.84
N GLU A 189 -17.71 45.06 -21.04
CA GLU A 189 -19.00 45.51 -21.55
C GLU A 189 -19.28 44.82 -22.92
N SER A 190 -20.55 44.47 -23.16
CA SER A 190 -21.10 44.08 -24.47
C SER A 190 -21.46 45.33 -25.27
N PRO A 191 -21.52 45.28 -26.62
CA PRO A 191 -22.85 45.25 -27.22
C PRO A 191 -22.99 44.37 -28.48
N ALA A 192 -24.25 44.04 -28.74
CA ALA A 192 -24.80 43.11 -29.71
C ALA A 192 -24.98 43.68 -31.14
N GLU A 193 -24.84 42.78 -32.14
CA GLU A 193 -25.69 42.48 -33.34
C GLU A 193 -26.13 43.60 -34.34
N PRO A 194 -26.49 43.29 -35.62
CA PRO A 194 -27.23 42.10 -36.10
C PRO A 194 -26.90 41.49 -37.49
N ALA A 195 -27.62 40.38 -37.78
CA ALA A 195 -27.64 39.49 -38.94
C ALA A 195 -28.00 40.13 -40.31
N PRO A 196 -27.94 39.35 -41.43
CA PRO A 196 -29.18 38.74 -41.94
C PRO A 196 -29.09 37.33 -42.55
N ALA A 197 -30.29 36.73 -42.69
CA ALA A 197 -30.81 35.60 -43.46
C ALA A 197 -30.13 35.24 -44.82
N ALA A 198 -30.32 34.11 -45.51
CA ALA A 198 -30.85 32.74 -45.34
C ALA A 198 -31.08 32.23 -46.79
N GLU A 199 -30.62 31.04 -47.22
CA GLU A 199 -31.17 30.22 -48.35
C GLU A 199 -30.63 28.77 -48.18
N GLU A 200 -31.43 27.79 -47.75
CA GLU A 200 -32.20 26.81 -48.55
C GLU A 200 -31.37 25.84 -49.42
N GLY A 201 -31.42 24.54 -49.08
CA GLY A 201 -30.85 23.46 -49.89
C GLY A 201 -30.90 22.07 -49.22
N ALA A 202 -31.93 21.29 -49.57
CA ALA A 202 -32.16 19.88 -49.25
C ALA A 202 -30.93 18.97 -49.53
N GLN A 203 -30.70 17.78 -48.95
CA GLN A 203 -31.58 16.61 -48.85
C GLN A 203 -30.88 15.49 -48.05
N ALA A 204 -31.64 14.71 -47.28
CA ALA A 204 -31.25 13.40 -46.74
C ALA A 204 -31.31 12.31 -47.83
N PRO A 205 -30.64 11.16 -47.64
CA PRO A 205 -31.39 9.94 -47.27
C PRO A 205 -30.66 9.11 -46.19
N GLU A 206 -31.33 8.72 -45.11
CA GLU A 206 -32.14 7.49 -44.98
C GLU A 206 -31.27 6.27 -44.57
N ALA A 207 -31.47 5.85 -43.31
CA ALA A 207 -30.85 4.68 -42.69
C ALA A 207 -31.68 3.40 -42.95
N PRO A 208 -31.06 2.22 -42.90
CA PRO A 208 -31.77 0.99 -42.53
C PRO A 208 -31.36 0.43 -41.13
N PRO A 209 -32.20 -0.43 -40.52
CA PRO A 209 -32.32 -0.65 -39.07
C PRO A 209 -31.49 -1.85 -38.53
N PRO A 210 -31.54 -2.18 -37.20
CA PRO A 210 -30.50 -2.93 -36.51
C PRO A 210 -30.71 -4.45 -36.52
N ALA A 211 -29.60 -5.19 -36.38
CA ALA A 211 -29.61 -6.62 -36.10
C ALA A 211 -29.27 -6.88 -34.62
N GLU A 212 -30.28 -7.33 -33.88
CA GLU A 212 -30.17 -7.91 -32.55
C GLU A 212 -29.51 -9.29 -32.63
N VAL A 213 -28.55 -9.58 -31.75
CA VAL A 213 -28.29 -10.95 -31.29
C VAL A 213 -28.17 -10.95 -29.77
N SER A 214 -29.23 -11.46 -29.17
CA SER A 214 -29.28 -11.99 -27.81
C SER A 214 -28.25 -13.10 -27.61
N GLY A 215 -27.59 -13.11 -26.46
CA GLY A 215 -26.66 -14.17 -26.07
C GLY A 215 -26.31 -14.09 -24.59
N ALA A 216 -27.09 -14.82 -23.78
CA ALA A 216 -27.11 -14.79 -22.33
C ALA A 216 -25.79 -15.18 -21.63
N LEU A 217 -25.50 -14.48 -20.54
CA LEU A 217 -24.71 -14.95 -19.41
C LEU A 217 -25.48 -16.07 -18.67
N PRO A 218 -24.83 -17.16 -18.25
CA PRO A 218 -25.26 -17.85 -17.05
C PRO A 218 -24.51 -17.32 -15.82
N ALA A 219 -25.32 -16.90 -14.86
CA ALA A 219 -24.97 -16.75 -13.46
C ALA A 219 -24.54 -18.11 -12.87
N ASN A 220 -23.57 -18.05 -11.95
CA ASN A 220 -23.50 -18.74 -10.66
C ASN A 220 -22.04 -18.56 -10.17
N GLY A 221 -21.71 -17.78 -9.13
CA GLY A 221 -22.52 -17.42 -7.97
C GLY A 221 -22.29 -18.37 -6.79
N GLU A 222 -21.10 -18.96 -6.65
CA GLU A 222 -20.68 -19.53 -5.36
C GLU A 222 -20.36 -18.36 -4.42
N SER A 223 -21.37 -18.00 -3.62
CA SER A 223 -21.27 -16.99 -2.57
C SER A 223 -20.32 -17.46 -1.46
N ALA A 224 -19.50 -16.51 -0.98
CA ALA A 224 -18.53 -16.69 0.08
C ALA A 224 -19.14 -17.11 1.45
N GLN A 225 -20.46 -17.09 1.59
CA GLN A 225 -21.18 -17.58 2.78
C GLN A 225 -20.99 -19.08 3.02
N ALA A 226 -20.80 -19.91 1.99
CA ALA A 226 -20.65 -21.37 2.18
C ALA A 226 -19.33 -21.78 2.87
N ARG A 227 -18.36 -20.87 3.00
CA ARG A 227 -17.09 -21.12 3.72
C ARG A 227 -17.13 -20.76 5.20
N ALA A 228 -18.13 -19.99 5.65
CA ALA A 228 -18.26 -19.61 7.06
C ALA A 228 -18.84 -20.75 7.91
N ASP A 229 -19.80 -21.52 7.38
CA ASP A 229 -20.51 -22.57 8.13
C ASP A 229 -19.73 -23.89 8.32
N SER A 230 -18.50 -23.96 7.81
CA SER A 230 -17.65 -25.16 7.96
C SER A 230 -16.78 -25.16 9.23
N TRP A 231 -16.76 -24.07 9.99
CA TRP A 231 -15.94 -23.94 11.21
C TRP A 231 -16.73 -24.13 12.52
N GLU A 232 -18.05 -24.25 12.46
CA GLU A 232 -18.93 -24.38 13.64
C GLU A 232 -19.61 -25.76 13.76
N ARG A 233 -18.98 -26.82 13.23
CA ARG A 233 -19.46 -28.20 13.39
C ARG A 233 -18.38 -29.13 13.93
#